data_AF-A0A2P7BCY1-F1
#
_entry.id   AF-A0A2P7BCY1-F1
#
_cell.length_a   1.000
_cell.length_b   1.000
_cell.length_c   1.000
_cell.angle_alpha   90.00
_cell.angle_beta   90.00
_cell.angle_gamma   90.00
#
_symmetry.space_group_name_H-M   'P 1'
#
loop_
_entity.id
_entity.type
_entity.pdbx_description
1 polymer ?
#
loop_
_entity_poly.entity_id
_entity_poly.type
_entity_poly.pdbx_seq_one_letter_code
_entity_poly.pdbx_strand_id
1 'polypeptide(L)' 'MGKAVTWTVRLEATDADGRIVETTEIVSISLDLEKPTGADFGLKLSEGKAVLERLQTQITQRQVDDASAMSRCCVACGSQ' A
#
# COMPACT_ATOMS: atom_id res chain seq x y z
N MET A 1 -3.38 -31.82 -3.24
CA MET A 1 -3.38 -30.35 -3.38
C MET A 1 -3.55 -29.77 -1.99
N GLY A 2 -2.45 -29.33 -1.36
CA GLY A 2 -2.51 -28.58 -0.12
C GLY A 2 -3.35 -27.32 -0.27
N LYS A 3 -4.08 -26.98 0.79
CA LYS A 3 -4.84 -25.72 0.84
C LYS A 3 -3.83 -24.59 1.12
N ALA A 4 -3.56 -23.74 0.14
CA ALA A 4 -2.86 -22.49 0.40
C ALA A 4 -3.89 -21.38 0.66
N VAL A 5 -3.66 -20.54 1.67
CA VAL A 5 -4.43 -19.31 1.88
C VAL A 5 -3.53 -18.14 1.49
N THR A 6 -4.05 -17.22 0.69
CA THR A 6 -3.34 -16.00 0.33
C THR A 6 -4.09 -14.80 0.89
N TRP A 7 -3.36 -13.94 1.57
CA TRP A 7 -3.83 -12.67 2.11
C TRP A 7 -3.28 -11.53 1.27
N THR A 8 -4.13 -10.60 0.87
CA THR A 8 -3.74 -9.42 0.12
C THR A 8 -3.96 -8.17 0.96
N VAL A 9 -2.95 -7.31 1.03
CA VAL A 9 -3.05 -5.99 1.65
C VAL A 9 -3.22 -4.95 0.54
N ARG A 10 -4.27 -4.14 0.63
CA ARG A 10 -4.54 -3.04 -0.30
C ARG A 10 -4.52 -1.71 0.44
N LEU A 11 -3.96 -0.71 -0.24
CA LEU A 11 -4.05 0.69 0.15
C LEU A 11 -5.16 1.33 -0.68
N GLU A 12 -6.08 2.00 0.00
CA GLU A 12 -7.14 2.78 -0.64
C GLU A 12 -6.92 4.26 -0.32
N ALA A 13 -6.89 5.10 -1.34
CA ALA A 13 -6.94 6.54 -1.19
C ALA A 13 -8.37 7.02 -1.37
N THR A 14 -8.84 7.87 -0.47
CA THR A 14 -10.19 8.45 -0.52
C THR A 14 -10.14 9.96 -0.74
N ASP A 15 -11.13 10.48 -1.45
CA ASP A 15 -11.36 11.92 -1.52
C ASP A 15 -12.03 12.47 -0.24
N ALA A 16 -12.30 13.78 -0.22
CA ALA A 16 -12.94 14.46 0.91
C ALA A 16 -14.38 13.99 1.20
N ASP A 17 -15.04 13.40 0.20
CA ASP A 17 -16.39 12.81 0.34
C ASP A 17 -16.33 11.33 0.77
N GLY A 18 -15.12 10.81 1.04
CA GLY A 18 -14.90 9.43 1.45
C GLY A 18 -15.00 8.41 0.31
N ARG A 19 -15.01 8.85 -0.95
CA ARG A 19 -15.05 7.94 -2.10
C ARG A 19 -13.64 7.44 -2.39
N ILE A 20 -13.51 6.14 -2.64
CA ILE A 20 -12.24 5.55 -3.07
C ILE A 20 -11.92 6.06 -4.47
N VAL A 21 -10.79 6.77 -4.60
CA VAL A 21 -10.29 7.30 -5.88
C VAL A 21 -9.13 6.49 -6.44
N GLU A 22 -8.49 5.67 -5.60
CA GLU A 22 -7.40 4.78 -6.00
C GLU A 22 -7.35 3.57 -5.07
N THR A 23 -7.04 2.40 -5.64
CA THR A 23 -6.76 1.17 -4.89
C THR A 23 -5.49 0.55 -5.42
N THR A 24 -4.51 0.34 -4.54
CA THR A 24 -3.20 -0.20 -4.88
C THR A 24 -2.92 -1.43 -4.03
N GLU A 25 -2.60 -2.56 -4.68
CA GLU A 25 -2.14 -3.74 -3.96
C GLU A 25 -0.71 -3.51 -3.45
N ILE A 26 -0.52 -3.66 -2.13
CA ILE A 26 0.76 -3.46 -1.47
C ILE A 26 1.55 -4.77 -1.46
N VAL A 27 0.91 -5.86 -1.07
CA VAL A 27 1.54 -7.18 -1.06
C VAL A 27 0.48 -8.28 -1.01
N SER A 28 0.83 -9.43 -1.57
CA SER A 28 0.13 -10.69 -1.36
C SER A 28 1.06 -11.67 -0.63
N ILE A 29 0.54 -12.29 0.44
CA ILE A 29 1.28 -13.17 1.36
C ILE A 29 0.57 -14.51 1.38
N SER A 30 1.27 -15.57 1.00
CA SER A 30 0.72 -16.91 0.95
C SER A 30 1.24 -17.75 2.11
N LEU A 31 0.30 -18.42 2.80
CA LEU A 31 0.59 -19.38 3.84
C LEU A 31 0.41 -20.80 3.29
N ASP A 32 1.48 -21.59 3.36
CA ASP A 32 1.43 -23.02 3.08
C ASP A 32 0.85 -23.78 4.29
N LEU A 33 -0.27 -24.48 4.10
CA LEU A 33 -0.92 -25.27 5.14
C LEU A 33 -0.59 -26.76 5.06
N GLU A 34 0.32 -27.21 4.18
CA GLU A 34 0.68 -28.63 4.12
C GLU A 34 1.38 -29.10 5.40
N LYS A 35 2.26 -28.26 5.99
CA LYS A 35 2.95 -28.53 7.27
C LYS A 35 3.27 -27.22 8.02
N PRO A 36 2.28 -26.53 8.58
CA PRO A 36 2.53 -25.25 9.25
C PRO A 36 3.33 -25.45 10.53
N THR A 37 4.33 -24.60 10.75
CA THR A 37 5.03 -24.45 12.03
C THR A 37 4.47 -23.28 12.81
N GLY A 38 4.79 -23.19 14.11
CA GLY A 38 4.41 -22.03 14.93
C GLY A 38 4.89 -20.68 14.35
N ALA A 39 6.00 -20.69 13.60
CA ALA A 39 6.56 -19.51 12.95
C ALA A 39 5.82 -19.07 11.67
N ASP A 40 4.89 -19.89 11.18
CA ASP A 40 4.09 -19.57 10.00
C ASP A 40 2.74 -18.91 10.37
N PHE A 41 2.43 -18.75 11.66
CA PHE A 41 1.24 -18.04 12.12
C PHE A 41 1.53 -16.56 12.34
N GLY A 42 0.72 -15.71 11.69
CA GLY A 42 0.91 -14.27 11.67
C GLY A 42 1.88 -13.83 10.58
N LEU A 43 2.32 -12.58 10.64
CA LEU A 43 3.34 -12.07 9.72
C LEU A 43 4.73 -12.40 10.26
N LYS A 44 5.58 -12.97 9.41
CA LYS A 44 7.02 -13.02 9.67
C LYS A 44 7.55 -11.61 9.74
N LEU A 45 8.63 -11.40 10.50
CA LEU A 45 9.25 -10.07 10.63
C LEU A 45 9.62 -9.48 9.26
N SER A 46 10.09 -10.30 8.33
CA SER A 46 10.40 -9.90 6.96
C SER A 46 9.17 -9.46 6.18
N GLU A 47 8.05 -10.17 6.35
CA GLU A 47 6.78 -9.85 5.67
C GLU A 47 6.20 -8.54 6.23
N GLY A 48 6.21 -8.37 7.56
CA GLY A 48 5.78 -7.13 8.20
C GLY A 48 6.60 -5.92 7.77
N LYS A 49 7.93 -6.06 7.67
CA LYS A 49 8.81 -5.01 7.14
C LYS A 49 8.48 -4.69 5.68
N ALA A 50 8.29 -5.70 4.85
CA ALA A 50 7.97 -5.51 3.44
C ALA A 50 6.62 -4.80 3.23
N VAL A 51 5.61 -5.10 4.06
CA VAL A 51 4.32 -4.38 4.06
C VAL A 51 4.54 -2.90 4.35
N LEU A 52 5.25 -2.58 5.44
CA LEU A 52 5.46 -1.20 5.88
C LEU A 52 6.32 -0.40 4.90
N GLU A 53 7.36 -1.00 4.34
CA GLU A 53 8.24 -0.35 3.36
C GLU A 53 7.48 0.04 2.09
N ARG A 54 6.66 -0.87 1.56
CA ARG A 54 5.83 -0.60 0.38
C ARG A 54 4.75 0.43 0.67
N LEU A 55 4.09 0.33 1.83
CA LEU A 55 3.09 1.31 2.26
C LEU A 55 3.71 2.72 2.34
N GLN A 56 4.86 2.84 3.01
CA GLN A 56 5.57 4.12 3.16
C GLN A 56 5.96 4.69 1.79
N THR A 57 6.48 3.86 0.89
CA THR A 57 6.89 4.28 -0.46
C THR A 57 5.71 4.83 -1.24
N GLN A 58 4.58 4.11 -1.27
CA GLN A 58 3.39 4.51 -2.04
C GLN A 58 2.76 5.80 -1.48
N ILE A 59 2.59 5.89 -0.16
CA ILE A 59 2.04 7.09 0.48
C ILE A 59 2.95 8.30 0.25
N THR A 60 4.26 8.14 0.45
CA THR A 60 5.22 9.24 0.28
C THR A 60 5.22 9.73 -1.16
N GLN A 61 5.24 8.81 -2.13
CA GLN A 61 5.20 9.19 -3.54
C GLN A 61 3.92 9.97 -3.87
N ARG A 62 2.76 9.51 -3.40
CA ARG A 62 1.50 10.22 -3.63
C ARG A 62 1.50 11.63 -3.00
N GLN A 63 1.99 11.75 -1.76
CA GLN A 63 2.11 13.05 -1.10
C GLN A 63 3.04 14.00 -1.87
N VAL A 64 4.13 13.49 -2.43
CA VAL A 64 5.04 14.28 -3.27
C VAL A 64 4.34 14.71 -4.56
N ASP A 65 3.57 13.83 -5.20
CA ASP A 65 2.83 14.15 -6.43
C ASP A 65 1.76 15.22 -6.18
N ASP A 66 0.99 15.08 -5.09
CA ASP A 66 -0.05 16.04 -4.70
C ASP A 66 0.56 17.41 -4.37
N ALA A 67 1.63 17.44 -3.56
CA ALA A 67 2.34 18.68 -3.23
C ALA A 67 2.95 19.33 -4.47
N SER A 68 3.52 18.53 -5.37
CA SER A 68 4.08 19.00 -6.64
C SER A 68 3.00 19.61 -7.53
N ALA A 69 1.83 18.98 -7.63
CA ALA A 69 0.69 19.51 -8.38
C ALA A 69 0.21 20.87 -7.85
N MET A 70 0.17 21.04 -6.52
CA MET A 70 -0.17 22.33 -5.90
C MET A 70 0.88 23.41 -6.15
N SER A 71 2.17 23.05 -6.15
CA SER A 71 3.27 23.98 -6.36
C SER A 71 3.44 24.46 -7.82
N ARG A 72 2.80 23.77 -8.78
CA ARG A 72 2.82 24.16 -10.20
C ARG A 72 1.93 25.36 -10.53
N CYS A 73 1.12 25.83 -9.58
CA CYS A 73 0.50 27.15 -9.69
C CYS A 73 1.59 28.24 -9.58
N CYS A 74 1.95 28.84 -10.70
CA CYS A 74 3.00 29.85 -10.76
C CYS A 74 2.70 31.03 -9.81
N VAL A 75 3.59 31.31 -8.86
CA VAL A 75 3.48 32.42 -7.88
C VAL A 75 3.43 33.80 -8.57
N ALA A 76 3.84 33.89 -9.85
CA ALA A 76 3.84 35.13 -10.62
C ALA A 76 2.60 35.36 -11.51
N CYS A 77 1.86 34.32 -11.92
CA CYS A 77 0.74 34.50 -12.87
C CYS A 77 -0.49 33.61 -12.64
N GLY A 78 -0.45 32.65 -11.71
CA GLY A 78 -1.65 31.97 -11.22
C GLY A 78 -2.45 31.13 -12.22
N SER A 79 -1.91 30.78 -13.39
CA SER A 79 -2.58 29.90 -14.35
C SER A 79 -2.13 28.44 -14.19
N GLN A 80 -3.10 27.51 -14.25
CA GLN A 80 -2.86 26.10 -14.57
C GLN A 80 -2.60 25.94 -16.08
#